data_AF-F7X9F4-F1
#
_entry.id   AF-F7X9F4-F1
#
_cell.length_a   1.000
_cell.length_b   1.000
_cell.length_c   1.000
_cell.angle_alpha   90.00
_cell.angle_beta   90.00
_cell.angle_gamma   90.00
#
_symmetry.space_group_name_H-M   'P 1'
#
loop_
_entity.id
_entity.type
_entity.pdbx_description
1 polymer ?
#
loop_
_entity_poly.entity_id
_entity_poly.type
_entity_poly.pdbx_seq_one_letter_code
_entity_poly.pdbx_strand_id
1 'polypeptide(L)'
;MKDCPAAAFGCSCNRCVKPEPDLTALIRFNRATYATATFLILLAVLLGLMAVGLLRTEGAMQRAAIINQENIVITKGPTSWH
;
A
#
# COMPACT_ATOMS: atom_id res chain seq x y z
N MET A 1 15.50 -12.04 -58.86
CA MET A 1 14.78 -12.25 -57.58
C MET A 1 14.59 -10.86 -56.99
N LYS A 2 13.35 -10.37 -56.87
CA LYS A 2 13.06 -8.98 -56.46
C LYS A 2 13.27 -8.84 -54.95
N ASP A 3 14.01 -7.83 -54.53
CA ASP A 3 14.22 -7.49 -53.13
C ASP A 3 12.86 -7.20 -52.47
N CYS A 4 12.49 -8.01 -51.48
CA CYS A 4 11.27 -7.81 -50.70
C CYS A 4 11.56 -6.81 -49.57
N PRO A 5 10.82 -5.69 -49.47
CA PRO A 5 11.06 -4.64 -48.47
C PRO A 5 10.77 -5.10 -47.02
N ALA A 6 10.14 -6.25 -46.84
CA ALA A 6 9.71 -6.78 -45.53
C ALA A 6 10.76 -7.64 -44.80
N ALA A 7 11.92 -7.91 -45.41
CA ALA A 7 12.98 -8.71 -44.77
C ALA A 7 13.53 -8.03 -43.50
N ALA A 8 13.54 -6.69 -43.47
CA ALA A 8 13.94 -5.90 -42.30
C ALA A 8 13.00 -6.06 -41.09
N PHE A 9 11.80 -6.63 -41.28
CA PHE A 9 10.80 -6.86 -40.25
C PHE A 9 10.61 -8.35 -39.92
N GLY A 10 11.55 -9.22 -40.32
CA GLY A 10 11.49 -10.66 -40.03
C GLY A 10 10.46 -11.43 -40.87
N CYS A 11 9.99 -10.85 -41.98
CA CYS A 11 9.11 -11.52 -42.93
C CYS A 11 9.88 -11.90 -44.20
N SER A 12 9.77 -13.16 -44.61
CA SER A 12 10.01 -13.56 -46.01
C SER A 12 8.75 -13.30 -46.84
N CYS A 13 8.87 -13.14 -48.17
CA CYS A 13 7.72 -12.79 -49.03
C CYS A 13 6.52 -13.76 -48.89
N ASN A 14 6.74 -14.98 -48.39
CA ASN A 14 5.71 -16.02 -48.22
C ASN A 14 5.47 -16.43 -46.75
N ARG A 15 6.20 -15.87 -45.77
CA ARG A 15 6.07 -16.28 -44.36
C ARG A 15 6.53 -15.17 -43.43
N CYS A 16 5.62 -14.66 -42.62
CA CYS A 16 5.95 -13.86 -41.44
C CYS A 16 6.10 -14.80 -40.24
N VAL A 17 7.30 -14.83 -39.66
CA VAL A 17 7.50 -15.47 -38.36
C VAL A 17 7.09 -14.44 -37.31
N LYS A 18 6.03 -14.72 -36.56
CA LYS A 18 5.73 -13.95 -35.36
C LYS A 18 6.85 -14.25 -34.35
N PRO A 19 7.63 -13.26 -33.90
CA PRO A 19 8.65 -13.52 -32.89
C PRO A 19 7.99 -14.13 -31.66
N GLU A 20 8.54 -15.26 -31.19
CA GLU A 20 8.06 -15.90 -29.98
C GLU A 20 8.27 -14.94 -28.80
N PRO A 21 7.25 -14.71 -27.96
CA PRO A 21 7.40 -13.86 -26.80
C PRO A 21 8.39 -14.49 -25.82
N ASP A 22 9.29 -13.67 -25.25
CA ASP A 22 10.16 -14.11 -24.17
C ASP A 22 9.36 -14.35 -22.88
N LEU A 23 8.87 -15.58 -22.74
CA LEU A 23 8.12 -16.04 -21.59
C LEU A 23 8.92 -15.95 -20.29
N THR A 24 10.26 -16.08 -20.36
CA THR A 24 11.12 -16.05 -19.17
C THR A 24 11.19 -14.64 -18.60
N ALA A 25 11.37 -13.63 -19.46
CA ALA A 25 11.31 -12.24 -19.06
C ALA A 25 9.94 -11.89 -18.45
N LEU A 26 8.84 -12.37 -19.06
CA LEU A 26 7.49 -12.11 -18.58
C LEU A 26 7.22 -12.74 -17.19
N ILE A 27 7.67 -13.97 -16.96
CA ILE A 27 7.53 -14.65 -15.66
C ILE A 27 8.31 -13.91 -14.58
N ARG A 28 9.55 -13.48 -14.86
CA ARG A 28 10.37 -12.72 -13.91
C ARG A 28 9.73 -11.39 -13.56
N PHE A 29 9.21 -10.67 -14.56
CA PHE A 29 8.50 -9.41 -14.35
C PHE A 29 7.27 -9.61 -13.45
N ASN A 30 6.42 -10.59 -13.77
CA ASN A 30 5.23 -10.89 -12.95
C ASN A 30 5.57 -11.26 -11.52
N ARG A 31 6.64 -12.04 -11.31
CA ARG A 31 7.09 -12.39 -9.96
C ARG A 31 7.56 -11.17 -9.17
N ALA A 32 8.33 -10.27 -9.80
CA ALA A 32 8.81 -9.04 -9.17
C ALA A 32 7.65 -8.08 -8.86
N THR A 33 6.69 -7.95 -9.79
CA THR A 33 5.50 -7.12 -9.62
C THR A 33 4.59 -7.69 -8.53
N TYR A 34 4.42 -9.01 -8.46
CA TYR A 34 3.61 -9.64 -7.41
C TYR A 34 4.23 -9.43 -6.02
N ALA A 35 5.55 -9.61 -5.89
CA ALA A 35 6.26 -9.38 -4.63
C ALA A 35 6.19 -7.91 -4.18
N THR A 36 6.35 -6.97 -5.10
CA THR A 36 6.24 -5.53 -4.78
C THR A 36 4.81 -5.14 -4.43
N ALA A 37 3.81 -5.60 -5.19
CA ALA A 37 2.41 -5.34 -4.90
C ALA A 37 2.00 -5.88 -3.53
N THR A 38 2.34 -7.13 -3.22
CA THR A 38 2.05 -7.73 -1.91
C THR A 38 2.75 -6.99 -0.77
N PHE A 39 4.01 -6.59 -0.92
CA PHE A 39 4.71 -5.78 0.06
C PHE A 39 4.01 -4.43 0.32
N LEU A 40 3.61 -3.73 -0.74
CA LEU A 40 2.92 -2.45 -0.63
C LEU A 40 1.55 -2.60 0.04
N ILE A 41 0.80 -3.66 -0.28
CA ILE A 41 -0.49 -3.95 0.37
C ILE A 41 -0.29 -4.19 1.87
N LEU A 42 0.68 -5.02 2.26
CA LEU A 42 0.96 -5.28 3.67
C LEU A 42 1.39 -4.01 4.41
N LEU A 43 2.24 -3.20 3.78
CA LEU A 43 2.68 -1.92 4.33
C LEU A 43 1.50 -0.95 4.51
N ALA A 44 0.60 -0.86 3.53
CA ALA A 44 -0.61 -0.04 3.63
C ALA A 44 -1.54 -0.52 4.76
N VAL A 45 -1.73 -1.83 4.92
CA VAL A 45 -2.52 -2.41 6.01
C VAL A 45 -1.91 -2.07 7.36
N LEU A 46 -0.59 -2.24 7.53
CA LEU A 46 0.10 -1.92 8.77
C LEU A 46 -0.06 -0.44 9.13
N LEU A 47 0.18 0.47 8.17
CA LEU A 47 0.01 1.91 8.39
C LEU A 47 -1.44 2.27 8.74
N GLY A 48 -2.42 1.66 8.06
CA GLY A 48 -3.84 1.86 8.35
C GLY A 48 -4.21 1.46 9.78
N LEU A 49 -3.75 0.29 10.24
CA LEU A 49 -3.98 -0.18 11.61
C LEU A 49 -3.33 0.76 12.64
N MET A 50 -2.09 1.19 12.39
CA MET A 50 -1.38 2.13 13.26
C MET A 50 -2.10 3.48 13.36
N ALA A 51 -2.56 4.03 12.23
CA ALA A 51 -3.30 5.29 12.19
C ALA A 51 -4.62 5.21 12.97
N VAL A 52 -5.38 4.14 12.78
CA VAL A 52 -6.63 3.91 13.53
C VAL A 52 -6.35 3.74 15.02
N GLY A 53 -5.32 2.98 15.38
CA GLY A 53 -4.88 2.80 16.76
C GLY A 53 -4.54 4.13 17.43
N LEU A 54 -3.75 4.96 16.76
CA LEU A 54 -3.35 6.27 17.27
C LEU A 54 -4.56 7.18 17.55
N LEU A 55 -5.48 7.31 16.59
CA LEU A 55 -6.70 8.10 16.73
C LEU A 55 -7.57 7.64 17.91
N ARG A 56 -7.67 6.32 18.13
CA ARG A 56 -8.41 5.75 19.25
C ARG A 56 -7.71 6.03 20.58
N THR A 57 -6.38 5.93 20.63
CA THR A 57 -5.61 6.20 21.85
C THR A 57 -5.69 7.65 22.27
N GLU A 58 -5.62 8.61 21.33
CA GLU A 58 -5.77 10.03 21.62
C GLU A 58 -7.14 10.35 22.20
N GLY A 59 -8.21 9.82 21.58
CA GLY A 59 -9.57 10.00 22.10
C GLY A 59 -9.77 9.38 23.49
N ALA A 60 -9.16 8.21 23.75
CA ALA A 60 -9.22 7.56 25.06
C ALA A 60 -8.46 8.36 26.13
N MET A 61 -7.28 8.90 25.81
CA MET A 61 -6.49 9.76 26.71
C MET A 61 -7.24 11.04 27.07
N GLN A 62 -7.83 11.71 26.07
CA GLN A 62 -8.65 12.91 26.30
C GLN A 62 -9.84 12.61 27.20
N ARG A 63 -10.55 11.51 26.95
CA ARG A 63 -11.71 11.12 27.77
C ARG A 63 -11.31 10.76 29.20
N ALA A 64 -10.18 10.08 29.39
CA ALA A 64 -9.64 9.78 30.72
C ALA A 64 -9.25 11.05 31.49
N ALA A 65 -8.68 12.04 30.81
CA ALA A 65 -8.33 13.32 31.41
C ALA A 65 -9.57 14.10 31.89
N ILE A 66 -10.65 14.12 31.10
CA ILE A 66 -11.92 14.77 31.46
C ILE A 66 -12.54 14.11 32.69
N ILE A 67 -12.67 12.77 32.70
CA ILE A 67 -13.24 12.03 33.83
C ILE A 67 -12.43 12.28 35.12
N ASN A 68 -11.10 12.33 35.01
CA ASN A 68 -10.25 12.60 36.17
C ASN A 68 -10.45 14.04 36.70
N GLN A 69 -10.56 15.04 35.81
CA GLN A 69 -10.89 16.42 36.20
C GLN A 69 -12.25 16.51 36.90
N GLU A 70 -13.29 15.91 36.34
CA GLU A 70 -14.63 15.90 36.95
C GLU A 70 -14.61 15.23 38.34
N ASN A 71 -13.89 14.11 38.48
CA ASN A 71 -13.77 13.42 39.75
C ASN A 71 -13.01 14.26 40.81
N ILE A 72 -11.95 14.98 40.41
CA ILE A 72 -11.22 15.88 41.31
C ILE A 72 -12.12 17.02 41.79
N VAL A 73 -12.94 17.61 40.92
CA VAL A 73 -13.87 18.70 41.28
C VAL A 73 -14.94 18.22 42.26
N ILE A 74 -15.48 17.01 42.06
CA ILE A 74 -16.52 16.45 42.94
C ILE A 74 -15.94 16.02 44.29
N THR A 75 -14.75 15.42 44.32
CA THR A 75 -14.11 14.94 45.56
C THR A 75 -13.44 16.04 46.39
N LYS A 76 -12.95 17.12 45.74
CA LYS A 76 -12.46 18.33 46.41
C LYS A 76 -13.46 19.47 46.30
N GLY A 77 -14.72 19.24 46.69
CA GLY A 77 -15.75 20.29 46.74
C GLY A 77 -15.25 21.62 47.36
N PRO A 78 -15.98 22.73 47.19
CA PRO A 78 -15.51 24.12 47.37
C PRO A 78 -14.96 24.53 48.76
N THR A 79 -14.75 23.60 49.68
CA THR A 79 -14.25 23.82 51.04
C THR A 79 -12.72 23.68 51.19
N SER A 80 -11.93 23.49 50.13
CA SER A 80 -10.46 23.40 50.23
C SER A 80 -9.68 24.63 49.74
N TRP A 81 -10.37 25.76 49.52
CA TRP A 81 -9.73 27.06 49.26
C TRP A 81 -9.79 27.92 50.54
N HIS A 82 -9.12 27.48 51.59
CA HIS A 82 -8.80 28.28 52.77
C HIS A 82 -7.33 28.06 53.13
#